data_AF-A8V363-F1
#
_entry.id   AF-A8V363-F1
#
_cell.length_a   1.000
_cell.length_b   1.000
_cell.length_c   1.000
_cell.angle_alpha   90.00
_cell.angle_beta   90.00
_cell.angle_gamma   90.00
#
_symmetry.space_group_name_H-M   'P 1'
#
loop_
_entity.id
_entity.type
_entity.pdbx_description
1 polymer ?
#
loop_
_entity_poly.entity_id
_entity_poly.type
_entity_poly.pdbx_seq_one_letter_code
_entity_poly.pdbx_strand_id
1 'polypeptide(L)'
;MDAKTYLFQLTIPSVQKLILSSRKAQDLWAGSFIVSNLLKETVRDLKNKSNISFIFPHEDLLEETKEKISNVPNKILFTVEGSKEEVIKIGQDLEKFIKEKLKSLAKNITLKLENGSKELMEYQLENFVNVIWGAVPLKKDNYIASLDNLDNYISYKKSSILPNRRFIESYKLIDFEKEEYPFIEGLGFEQIYDYFTDTKIKKPHIVKGAYRCTLCGDRIILEADGKDYKGNSFWKNLWEENEKVFT
;
A
#
# COMPACT_ATOMS: atom_id res chain seq x y z
N MET A 1 34.21 -1.92 14.76
CA MET A 1 33.21 -0.85 14.95
C MET A 1 32.36 -1.28 16.12
N ASP A 2 32.30 -0.49 17.19
CA ASP A 2 31.57 -0.86 18.40
C ASP A 2 30.07 -0.95 18.09
N ALA A 3 29.45 -2.04 18.54
CA ALA A 3 28.01 -2.23 18.42
C ALA A 3 27.28 -1.10 19.17
N LYS A 4 26.34 -0.44 18.49
CA LYS A 4 25.51 0.62 19.07
C LYS A 4 24.08 0.14 19.12
N THR A 5 23.36 0.56 20.16
CA THR A 5 21.92 0.36 20.25
C THR A 5 21.21 1.47 19.49
N TYR A 6 20.24 1.12 18.66
CA TYR A 6 19.37 2.03 17.94
C TYR A 6 17.93 1.83 18.39
N LEU A 7 17.18 2.92 18.42
CA LEU A 7 15.72 2.90 18.52
C LEU A 7 15.15 2.83 17.10
N PHE A 8 14.35 1.80 16.81
CA PHE A 8 13.80 1.52 15.48
C PHE A 8 12.29 1.59 15.50
N GLN A 9 11.71 2.27 14.51
CA GLN A 9 10.25 2.34 14.31
C GLN A 9 9.88 1.87 12.92
N LEU A 10 8.87 0.99 12.83
CA LEU A 10 8.18 0.57 11.61
C LEU A 10 6.72 0.99 11.70
N THR A 11 6.16 1.60 10.66
CA THR A 11 4.76 2.01 10.65
C THR A 11 4.14 1.96 9.26
N ILE A 12 2.83 1.67 9.23
CA ILE A 12 1.98 1.83 8.06
C ILE A 12 0.96 2.94 8.39
N PRO A 13 1.12 4.17 7.88
CA PRO A 13 0.28 5.30 8.24
C PRO A 13 -1.10 5.29 7.58
N SER A 14 -1.23 4.67 6.39
CA SER A 14 -2.41 4.77 5.53
C SER A 14 -3.62 3.93 5.97
N VAL A 15 -3.67 3.47 7.22
CA VAL A 15 -4.79 2.66 7.76
C VAL A 15 -6.11 3.41 7.70
N GLN A 16 -6.10 4.72 7.97
CA GLN A 16 -7.33 5.53 7.93
C GLN A 16 -7.93 5.61 6.52
N LYS A 17 -7.11 5.72 5.47
CA LYS A 17 -7.63 5.72 4.09
C LYS A 17 -8.26 4.38 3.72
N LEU A 18 -7.72 3.27 4.24
CA LEU A 18 -8.30 1.94 4.05
C LEU A 18 -9.66 1.83 4.75
N ILE A 19 -9.71 2.22 6.03
CA ILE A 19 -10.92 2.27 6.84
C ILE A 19 -12.01 3.15 6.21
N LEU A 20 -11.66 4.34 5.74
CA LEU A 20 -12.61 5.29 5.13
C LEU A 20 -13.15 4.81 3.78
N SER A 21 -12.41 3.94 3.07
CA SER A 21 -12.84 3.40 1.79
C SER A 21 -13.79 2.19 1.90
N SER A 22 -13.96 1.64 3.11
CA SER A 22 -14.78 0.46 3.39
C SER A 22 -16.27 0.79 3.32
N ARG A 23 -17.04 0.01 2.53
CA ARG A 23 -18.49 0.21 2.37
C ARG A 23 -19.30 -0.63 3.34
N LYS A 24 -18.77 -1.78 3.73
CA LYS A 24 -19.38 -2.72 4.68
C LYS A 24 -18.50 -2.86 5.92
N ALA A 25 -19.12 -3.24 7.04
CA ALA A 25 -18.39 -3.56 8.27
C ALA A 25 -17.35 -4.69 8.04
N GLN A 26 -17.64 -5.63 7.13
CA GLN A 26 -16.70 -6.67 6.70
C GLN A 26 -15.46 -6.08 6.02
N ASP A 27 -15.62 -5.11 5.11
CA ASP A 27 -14.49 -4.43 4.44
C ASP A 27 -13.63 -3.65 5.44
N LEU A 28 -14.27 -3.05 6.46
CA LEU A 28 -13.60 -2.34 7.53
C LEU A 28 -12.73 -3.28 8.36
N TRP A 29 -13.33 -4.39 8.80
CA TRP A 29 -12.64 -5.42 9.56
C TRP A 29 -11.48 -6.03 8.75
N ALA A 30 -11.72 -6.39 7.48
CA ALA A 30 -10.70 -6.94 6.60
C ALA A 30 -9.53 -5.97 6.38
N GLY A 31 -9.81 -4.68 6.18
CA GLY A 31 -8.78 -3.65 6.02
C GLY A 31 -7.87 -3.53 7.25
N SER A 32 -8.47 -3.47 8.45
CA SER A 32 -7.71 -3.46 9.71
C SER A 32 -6.92 -4.75 9.91
N PHE A 33 -7.55 -5.90 9.65
CA PHE A 33 -6.95 -7.21 9.80
C PHE A 33 -5.73 -7.39 8.90
N ILE A 34 -5.80 -7.00 7.62
CA ILE A 34 -4.69 -7.11 6.67
C ILE A 34 -3.47 -6.34 7.18
N VAL A 35 -3.64 -5.09 7.62
CA VAL A 35 -2.51 -4.27 8.11
C VAL A 35 -1.89 -4.88 9.36
N SER A 36 -2.72 -5.23 10.35
CA SER A 36 -2.25 -5.81 11.60
C SER A 36 -1.56 -7.16 11.36
N ASN A 37 -2.14 -8.03 10.52
CA ASN A 37 -1.55 -9.33 10.20
C ASN A 37 -0.23 -9.19 9.41
N LEU A 38 -0.16 -8.29 8.43
CA LEU A 38 1.08 -8.02 7.70
C LEU A 38 2.20 -7.59 8.64
N LEU A 39 1.94 -6.64 9.55
CA LEU A 39 2.94 -6.19 10.51
C LEU A 39 3.35 -7.31 11.47
N LYS A 40 2.38 -8.08 11.99
CA LYS A 40 2.63 -9.23 12.86
C LYS A 40 3.56 -10.25 12.20
N GLU A 41 3.24 -10.67 10.98
CA GLU A 41 4.06 -11.63 10.24
C GLU A 41 5.45 -11.07 9.92
N THR A 42 5.54 -9.79 9.57
CA THR A 42 6.80 -9.13 9.19
C THR A 42 7.83 -9.13 10.31
N VAL A 43 7.39 -8.91 11.55
CA VAL A 43 8.32 -8.82 12.70
C VAL A 43 8.42 -10.11 13.50
N ARG A 44 7.66 -11.15 13.14
CA ARG A 44 7.59 -12.42 13.87
C ARG A 44 8.97 -13.02 14.11
N ASP A 45 9.77 -13.08 13.05
CA ASP A 45 11.11 -13.68 13.10
C ASP A 45 12.14 -12.82 13.85
N LEU A 46 11.82 -11.54 14.10
CA LEU A 46 12.67 -10.65 14.88
C LEU A 46 12.57 -10.91 16.39
N LYS A 47 11.46 -11.48 16.89
CA LYS A 47 11.28 -11.82 18.32
C LYS A 47 12.38 -12.74 18.85
N ASN A 48 12.86 -13.66 18.01
CA ASN A 48 13.84 -14.65 18.41
C ASN A 48 15.29 -14.15 18.32
N LYS A 49 15.52 -12.90 17.91
CA LYS A 49 16.87 -12.34 17.74
C LYS A 49 17.32 -11.70 19.04
N SER A 50 18.45 -12.18 19.58
CA SER A 50 19.03 -11.69 20.85
C SER A 50 19.45 -10.22 20.83
N ASN A 51 19.68 -9.65 19.65
CA ASN A 51 20.05 -8.25 19.49
C ASN A 51 18.85 -7.31 19.28
N ILE A 52 17.61 -7.80 19.44
CA ILE A 52 16.38 -7.04 19.27
C ILE A 52 15.54 -7.13 20.55
N SER A 53 14.97 -6.00 21.00
CA SER A 53 14.03 -5.98 22.12
C SER A 53 12.82 -5.10 21.80
N PHE A 54 11.62 -5.68 21.86
CA PHE A 54 10.38 -4.97 21.54
C PHE A 54 9.95 -4.04 22.68
N ILE A 55 9.62 -2.81 22.32
CA ILE A 55 9.06 -1.80 23.23
C ILE A 55 7.54 -1.72 23.05
N PHE A 56 7.08 -1.74 21.80
CA PHE A 56 5.66 -1.63 21.45
C PHE A 56 5.36 -2.27 20.09
N PRO A 57 4.31 -3.08 19.93
CA PRO A 57 3.56 -3.74 21.00
C PRO A 57 4.46 -4.68 21.84
N HIS A 58 3.98 -5.13 23.00
CA HIS A 58 4.68 -6.17 23.77
C HIS A 58 4.82 -7.44 22.94
N GLU A 59 5.90 -8.19 23.13
CA GLU A 59 6.25 -9.36 22.31
C GLU A 59 5.22 -10.50 22.36
N ASP A 60 4.39 -10.55 23.40
CA ASP A 60 3.30 -11.52 23.54
C ASP A 60 2.20 -11.30 22.50
N LEU A 61 1.97 -10.05 22.07
CA LEU A 61 0.98 -9.73 21.04
C LEU A 61 1.44 -10.21 19.64
N LEU A 62 2.71 -10.58 19.50
CA LEU A 62 3.27 -11.14 18.27
C LEU A 62 3.12 -12.67 18.20
N GLU A 63 2.72 -13.32 19.30
CA GLU A 63 2.54 -14.77 19.35
C GLU A 63 1.30 -15.23 18.57
N GLU A 64 1.30 -16.50 18.14
CA GLU A 64 0.13 -17.12 17.52
C GLU A 64 -0.95 -17.35 18.58
N THR A 65 -1.84 -16.36 18.75
CA THR A 65 -3.08 -16.55 19.47
C THR A 65 -4.02 -17.44 18.64
N LYS A 66 -4.73 -18.36 19.31
CA LYS A 66 -5.80 -19.17 18.69
C LYS A 66 -6.95 -18.32 18.13
N GLU A 67 -7.00 -17.04 18.49
CA GLU A 67 -7.99 -16.08 18.06
C GLU A 67 -7.61 -15.49 16.69
N LYS A 68 -8.56 -15.50 15.75
CA LYS A 68 -8.44 -14.92 14.40
C LYS A 68 -8.36 -13.39 14.39
N ILE A 69 -8.12 -12.74 15.52
CA ILE A 69 -8.11 -11.27 15.66
C ILE A 69 -6.65 -10.81 15.74
N SER A 70 -6.21 -10.08 14.71
CA SER A 70 -4.87 -9.48 14.71
C SER A 70 -4.91 -8.13 15.43
N ASN A 71 -4.42 -8.11 16.67
CA ASN A 71 -4.42 -6.92 17.55
C ASN A 71 -3.13 -6.10 17.46
N VAL A 72 -2.33 -6.30 16.42
CA VAL A 72 -1.06 -5.57 16.24
C VAL A 72 -1.35 -4.16 15.73
N PRO A 73 -0.90 -3.11 16.43
CA PRO A 73 -1.08 -1.73 16.00
C PRO A 73 -0.28 -1.42 14.74
N ASN A 74 -0.61 -0.33 14.06
CA ASN A 74 0.06 0.11 12.84
C ASN A 74 1.43 0.78 13.08
N LYS A 75 1.98 0.66 14.29
CA LYS A 75 3.28 1.17 14.73
C LYS A 75 3.96 0.07 15.55
N ILE A 76 5.19 -0.24 15.19
CA ILE A 76 6.07 -1.15 15.93
C ILE A 76 7.33 -0.36 16.30
N LEU A 77 7.75 -0.48 17.55
CA LEU A 77 8.91 0.16 18.14
C LEU A 77 9.75 -0.90 18.87
N PHE A 78 11.03 -0.98 18.55
CA PHE A 78 11.98 -1.90 19.18
C PHE A 78 13.37 -1.29 19.22
N THR A 79 14.24 -1.84 20.07
CA THR A 79 15.68 -1.56 20.03
C THR A 79 16.39 -2.61 19.22
N VAL A 80 17.48 -2.21 18.57
CA VAL A 80 18.37 -3.12 17.84
C VAL A 80 19.82 -2.77 18.13
N GLU A 81 20.61 -3.78 18.49
CA GLU A 81 22.05 -3.66 18.66
C GLU A 81 22.77 -4.12 17.39
N GLY A 82 23.67 -3.28 16.87
CA GLY A 82 24.45 -3.60 15.68
C GLY A 82 25.16 -2.39 15.07
N SER A 83 25.73 -2.61 13.89
CA SER A 83 26.24 -1.55 13.01
C SER A 83 25.10 -0.79 12.33
N LYS A 84 25.39 0.40 11.81
CA LYS A 84 24.41 1.22 11.10
C LYS A 84 23.89 0.49 9.85
N GLU A 85 24.78 -0.21 9.16
CA GLU A 85 24.52 -0.95 7.93
C GLU A 85 23.55 -2.12 8.18
N GLU A 86 23.74 -2.85 9.28
CA GLU A 86 22.82 -3.93 9.69
C GLU A 86 21.43 -3.40 10.01
N VAL A 87 21.34 -2.26 10.70
CA VAL A 87 20.05 -1.64 11.05
C VAL A 87 19.30 -1.15 9.82
N ILE A 88 20.02 -0.56 8.85
CA ILE A 88 19.43 -0.17 7.55
C ILE A 88 18.93 -1.41 6.81
N LYS A 89 19.71 -2.49 6.79
CA LYS A 89 19.35 -3.73 6.12
C LYS A 89 18.08 -4.35 6.72
N ILE A 90 17.94 -4.34 8.05
CA ILE A 90 16.71 -4.78 8.72
C ILE A 90 15.51 -3.99 8.20
N GLY A 91 15.59 -2.66 8.13
CA GLY A 91 14.48 -1.85 7.61
C GLY A 91 14.12 -2.17 6.16
N GLN A 92 15.12 -2.33 5.29
CA GLN A 92 14.92 -2.70 3.88
C GLN A 92 14.29 -4.09 3.73
N ASP A 93 14.76 -5.06 4.50
CA ASP A 93 14.26 -6.44 4.48
C ASP A 93 12.80 -6.50 4.96
N LEU A 94 12.45 -5.77 6.02
CA LEU A 94 11.06 -5.68 6.53
C LEU A 94 10.13 -5.02 5.51
N GLU A 95 10.55 -3.91 4.89
CA GLU A 95 9.77 -3.24 3.85
C GLU A 95 9.54 -4.16 2.64
N LYS A 96 10.59 -4.85 2.19
CA LYS A 96 10.51 -5.80 1.09
C LYS A 96 9.56 -6.95 1.42
N PHE A 97 9.66 -7.51 2.62
CA PHE A 97 8.80 -8.59 3.08
C PHE A 97 7.32 -8.19 3.04
N ILE A 98 6.96 -7.00 3.56
CA ILE A 98 5.57 -6.50 3.52
C ILE A 98 5.06 -6.43 2.07
N LYS A 99 5.86 -5.84 1.16
CA LYS A 99 5.50 -5.69 -0.24
C LYS A 99 5.33 -7.03 -0.95
N GLU A 100 6.23 -7.98 -0.72
CA GLU A 100 6.16 -9.33 -1.28
C GLU A 100 4.97 -10.11 -0.74
N LYS A 101 4.70 -10.01 0.57
CA LYS A 101 3.54 -10.66 1.19
C LYS A 101 2.23 -10.13 0.59
N LEU A 102 2.09 -8.81 0.44
CA LEU A 102 0.92 -8.22 -0.20
C LEU A 102 0.75 -8.70 -1.66
N LYS A 103 1.84 -8.72 -2.45
CA LYS A 103 1.83 -9.29 -3.80
C LYS A 103 1.42 -10.76 -3.80
N SER A 104 1.86 -11.55 -2.82
CA SER A 104 1.50 -12.97 -2.71
C SER A 104 0.01 -13.18 -2.41
N LEU A 105 -0.60 -12.34 -1.58
CA LEU A 105 -2.04 -12.39 -1.27
C LEU A 105 -2.89 -12.10 -2.51
N ALA A 106 -2.43 -11.20 -3.37
CA ALA A 106 -3.12 -10.84 -4.60
C ALA A 106 -2.82 -11.77 -5.79
N LYS A 107 -1.82 -12.66 -5.70
CA LYS A 107 -1.32 -13.46 -6.83
C LYS A 107 -2.42 -14.21 -7.58
N ASN A 108 -3.33 -14.85 -6.85
CA ASN A 108 -4.42 -15.62 -7.45
C ASN A 108 -5.42 -14.74 -8.22
N ILE A 109 -5.57 -13.48 -7.82
CA ILE A 109 -6.39 -12.49 -8.52
C ILE A 109 -5.64 -12.00 -9.76
N THR A 110 -4.35 -11.68 -9.61
CA THR A 110 -3.50 -11.20 -10.71
C THR A 110 -3.40 -12.18 -11.87
N LEU A 111 -3.43 -13.50 -11.60
CA LEU A 111 -3.42 -14.54 -12.64
C LEU A 111 -4.69 -14.58 -13.50
N LYS A 112 -5.80 -13.99 -13.02
CA LYS A 112 -7.08 -13.93 -13.74
C LYS A 112 -7.23 -12.64 -14.57
N LEU A 113 -6.26 -11.74 -14.52
CA LEU A 113 -6.31 -10.43 -15.20
C LEU A 113 -5.63 -10.46 -16.57
N GLU A 114 -6.13 -9.64 -17.50
CA GLU A 114 -5.45 -9.38 -18.77
C GLU A 114 -4.20 -8.51 -18.60
N ASN A 115 -3.27 -8.54 -19.56
CA ASN A 115 -1.93 -7.92 -19.45
C ASN A 115 -1.94 -6.43 -19.02
N GLY A 116 -2.90 -5.61 -19.46
CA GLY A 116 -2.98 -4.20 -19.04
C GLY A 116 -3.52 -4.00 -17.61
N SER A 117 -4.46 -4.83 -17.17
CA SER A 117 -5.02 -4.76 -15.81
C SER A 117 -4.09 -5.38 -14.78
N LYS A 118 -3.29 -6.35 -15.20
CA LYS A 118 -2.22 -6.93 -14.40
C LYS A 118 -1.17 -5.89 -14.03
N GLU A 119 -0.65 -5.13 -14.98
CA GLU A 119 0.34 -4.06 -14.73
C GLU A 119 -0.23 -3.00 -13.78
N LEU A 120 -1.48 -2.60 -14.00
CA LEU A 120 -2.17 -1.65 -13.14
C LEU A 120 -2.38 -2.20 -11.72
N MET A 121 -2.78 -3.46 -11.57
CA MET A 121 -2.90 -4.13 -10.27
C MET A 121 -1.55 -4.22 -9.56
N GLU A 122 -0.49 -4.62 -10.26
CA GLU A 122 0.86 -4.68 -9.70
C GLU A 122 1.33 -3.31 -9.21
N TYR A 123 1.08 -2.26 -10.01
CA TYR A 123 1.33 -0.88 -9.61
C TYR A 123 0.51 -0.51 -8.36
N GLN A 124 -0.79 -0.80 -8.35
CA GLN A 124 -1.66 -0.51 -7.21
C GLN A 124 -1.18 -1.22 -5.95
N LEU A 125 -0.83 -2.50 -6.02
CA LEU A 125 -0.31 -3.27 -4.89
C LEU A 125 1.00 -2.68 -4.34
N GLU A 126 1.91 -2.30 -5.23
CA GLU A 126 3.19 -1.71 -4.85
C GLU A 126 3.04 -0.36 -4.14
N ASN A 127 1.99 0.39 -4.47
CA ASN A 127 1.70 1.71 -3.91
C ASN A 127 0.53 1.70 -2.91
N PHE A 128 -0.02 0.53 -2.58
CA PHE A 128 -1.18 0.39 -1.70
C PHE A 128 -0.81 0.68 -0.24
N VAL A 129 0.32 0.12 0.19
CA VAL A 129 0.85 0.28 1.56
C VAL A 129 2.10 1.11 1.53
N ASN A 130 2.05 2.27 2.20
CA ASN A 130 3.24 3.05 2.46
C ASN A 130 3.92 2.50 3.72
N VAL A 131 4.97 1.70 3.53
CA VAL A 131 5.80 1.26 4.65
C VAL A 131 6.79 2.36 4.97
N ILE A 132 6.78 2.85 6.21
CA ILE A 132 7.72 3.85 6.68
C ILE A 132 8.48 3.27 7.86
N TRP A 133 9.80 3.37 7.81
CA TRP A 133 10.64 2.99 8.92
C TRP A 133 11.77 3.99 9.13
N GLY A 134 12.34 3.96 10.32
CA GLY A 134 13.44 4.81 10.71
C GLY A 134 14.15 4.25 11.93
N ALA A 135 15.43 4.62 12.06
CA ALA A 135 16.23 4.25 13.22
C ALA A 135 17.13 5.41 13.63
N VAL A 136 17.27 5.63 14.94
CA VAL A 136 18.18 6.62 15.51
C VAL A 136 19.02 6.00 16.61
N PRO A 137 20.29 6.41 16.80
CA PRO A 137 21.08 5.95 17.93
C PRO A 137 20.37 6.22 19.26
N LEU A 138 20.31 5.20 20.12
CA LEU A 138 19.72 5.32 21.44
C LEU A 138 20.71 6.02 22.38
N LYS A 139 20.32 7.18 22.92
CA LYS A 139 21.10 7.88 23.95
C LYS A 139 20.77 7.27 25.31
N LYS A 140 21.75 6.63 25.96
CA LYS A 140 21.58 5.95 27.26
C LYS A 140 20.97 6.87 28.34
N ASP A 141 21.33 8.15 28.32
CA ASP A 141 20.89 9.12 29.33
C ASP A 141 19.63 9.91 28.92
N ASN A 142 19.11 9.69 27.71
CA ASN A 142 17.96 10.46 27.21
C ASN A 142 17.17 9.72 26.13
N TYR A 143 16.41 8.70 26.57
CA TYR A 143 15.48 7.95 25.72
C TYR A 143 14.46 8.86 25.02
N ILE A 144 13.88 9.84 25.75
CA ILE A 144 12.85 10.74 25.23
C ILE A 144 13.38 11.53 24.03
N ALA A 145 14.59 12.10 24.12
CA ALA A 145 15.18 12.80 22.99
C ALA A 145 15.43 11.88 21.78
N SER A 146 15.80 10.61 21.99
CA SER A 146 15.91 9.65 20.88
C SER A 146 14.53 9.37 20.26
N LEU A 147 13.49 9.19 21.07
CA LEU A 147 12.13 8.98 20.59
C LEU A 147 11.61 10.19 19.79
N ASP A 148 11.77 11.40 20.30
CA ASP A 148 11.36 12.64 19.62
C ASP A 148 12.04 12.80 18.26
N ASN A 149 13.34 12.51 18.18
CA ASN A 149 14.08 12.56 16.92
C ASN A 149 13.55 11.53 15.92
N LEU A 150 13.22 10.32 16.38
CA LEU A 150 12.67 9.27 15.56
C LEU A 150 11.27 9.63 15.04
N ASP A 151 10.39 10.10 15.92
CA ASP A 151 9.03 10.49 15.53
C ASP A 151 9.01 11.71 14.59
N ASN A 152 9.93 12.67 14.76
CA ASN A 152 10.14 13.77 13.82
C ASN A 152 10.57 13.26 12.44
N TYR A 153 11.54 12.34 12.39
CA TYR A 153 11.99 11.73 11.13
C TYR A 153 10.86 10.97 10.42
N ILE A 154 10.09 10.18 11.18
CA ILE A 154 8.96 9.43 10.64
C ILE A 154 7.86 10.37 10.14
N SER A 155 7.58 11.46 10.85
CA SER A 155 6.60 12.48 10.45
C SER A 155 7.02 13.20 9.18
N TYR A 156 8.30 13.58 9.07
CA TYR A 156 8.87 14.11 7.85
C TYR A 156 8.66 13.14 6.69
N LYS A 157 9.05 11.86 6.85
CA LYS A 157 8.86 10.83 5.81
C LYS A 157 7.39 10.66 5.41
N LYS A 158 6.45 10.69 6.35
CA LYS A 158 5.00 10.66 6.05
C LYS A 158 4.59 11.82 5.14
N SER A 159 5.11 13.03 5.41
CA SER A 159 4.80 14.24 4.63
C SER A 159 5.53 14.32 3.29
N SER A 160 6.72 13.72 3.17
CA SER A 160 7.54 13.76 1.96
C SER A 160 7.15 12.73 0.90
N ILE A 161 6.22 11.81 1.20
CA ILE A 161 5.69 10.88 0.20
C ILE A 161 4.79 11.69 -0.73
N LEU A 162 5.39 12.16 -1.81
CA LEU A 162 4.65 12.68 -2.94
C LEU A 162 3.94 11.49 -3.60
N PRO A 163 2.62 11.57 -3.83
CA PRO A 163 1.96 10.54 -4.61
C PRO A 163 2.62 10.50 -6.00
N ASN A 164 2.84 9.31 -6.54
CA ASN A 164 3.55 9.15 -7.80
C ASN A 164 2.70 9.73 -8.94
N ARG A 165 3.03 10.97 -9.35
CA ARG A 165 2.31 11.73 -10.37
C ARG A 165 2.22 11.05 -11.74
N ARG A 166 3.05 10.02 -11.98
CA ARG A 166 3.03 9.23 -13.21
C ARG A 166 1.78 8.34 -13.35
N PHE A 167 1.09 8.09 -12.23
CA PHE A 167 -0.13 7.29 -12.16
C PHE A 167 -1.28 8.01 -11.44
N ILE A 168 -0.99 9.16 -10.82
CA ILE A 168 -2.03 10.15 -10.52
C ILE A 168 -2.55 10.63 -11.87
N GLU A 169 -3.71 10.08 -12.21
CA GLU A 169 -4.80 10.86 -12.78
C GLU A 169 -4.70 11.14 -14.29
N SER A 170 -5.36 10.25 -15.04
CA SER A 170 -6.12 10.57 -16.25
C SER A 170 -5.39 11.02 -17.52
N TYR A 171 -4.14 10.68 -17.82
CA TYR A 171 -3.59 10.96 -19.18
C TYR A 171 -2.63 9.93 -19.77
N LYS A 172 -2.78 8.63 -19.48
CA LYS A 172 -2.30 7.59 -20.43
C LYS A 172 -3.34 7.28 -21.52
N LEU A 173 -4.04 8.33 -21.95
CA LEU A 173 -4.84 8.40 -23.17
C LEU A 173 -3.98 9.00 -24.29
N ILE A 174 -2.74 8.54 -24.47
CA ILE A 174 -2.02 8.82 -25.70
C ILE A 174 -1.36 7.52 -26.14
N ASP A 175 -1.88 7.05 -27.25
CA ASP A 175 -1.39 5.97 -28.08
C ASP A 175 0.12 6.12 -28.31
N PHE A 176 0.92 5.15 -27.84
CA PHE A 176 2.37 5.16 -28.03
C PHE A 176 2.78 4.84 -29.49
N GLU A 177 1.82 4.63 -30.40
CA GLU A 177 2.12 4.36 -31.82
C GLU A 177 2.39 5.61 -32.67
N LYS A 178 2.34 6.82 -32.09
CA LYS A 178 2.74 8.04 -32.81
C LYS A 178 3.80 8.81 -32.02
N GLU A 179 5.06 8.61 -32.41
CA GLU A 179 6.17 9.49 -32.09
C GLU A 179 5.85 10.91 -32.58
N GLU A 180 5.27 11.75 -31.74
CA GLU A 180 5.37 13.22 -31.85
C GLU A 180 4.94 13.88 -30.52
N TYR A 181 5.94 14.21 -29.70
CA TYR A 181 5.95 15.16 -28.57
C TYR A 181 5.00 14.94 -27.36
N PRO A 182 5.52 14.52 -26.19
CA PRO A 182 4.73 14.30 -24.98
C PRO A 182 4.74 15.55 -24.08
N PHE A 183 4.12 16.64 -24.50
CA PHE A 183 3.70 17.72 -23.59
C PHE A 183 2.46 18.41 -24.17
N ILE A 184 1.31 17.75 -24.03
CA ILE A 184 0.02 18.40 -24.23
C ILE A 184 -0.47 18.74 -22.82
N GLU A 185 -0.57 20.03 -22.51
CA GLU A 185 -1.31 20.54 -21.36
C GLU A 185 -2.66 19.84 -21.31
N GLY A 186 -3.01 19.28 -20.14
CA GLY A 186 -4.16 18.40 -19.98
C GLY A 186 -5.42 18.96 -20.65
N LEU A 187 -6.12 18.11 -21.39
CA LEU A 187 -7.40 18.45 -22.03
C LEU A 187 -8.36 19.06 -20.98
N GLY A 188 -8.98 20.19 -21.32
CA GLY A 188 -9.99 20.80 -20.47
C GLY A 188 -11.21 19.88 -20.29
N PHE A 189 -11.95 20.05 -19.19
CA PHE A 189 -13.14 19.24 -18.87
C PHE A 189 -14.18 19.21 -20.01
N GLU A 190 -14.34 20.32 -20.73
CA GLU A 190 -15.25 20.45 -21.88
C GLU A 190 -14.80 19.56 -23.06
N GLN A 191 -13.50 19.44 -23.32
CA GLN A 191 -12.97 18.58 -24.38
C GLN A 191 -13.13 17.10 -24.04
N ILE A 192 -13.04 16.74 -22.76
CA ILE A 192 -13.33 15.38 -22.27
C ILE A 192 -14.82 15.07 -22.44
N TYR A 193 -15.69 16.02 -22.08
CA TYR A 193 -17.14 15.85 -22.19
C TYR A 193 -17.61 15.71 -23.64
N ASP A 194 -17.08 16.51 -24.57
CA ASP A 194 -17.37 16.39 -26.00
C ASP A 194 -16.90 15.04 -26.56
N TYR A 195 -15.75 14.53 -26.09
CA TYR A 195 -15.24 13.22 -26.50
C TYR A 195 -16.13 12.05 -26.03
N PHE A 196 -16.76 12.17 -24.86
CA PHE A 196 -17.70 11.16 -24.34
C PHE A 196 -19.12 11.27 -24.91
N THR A 197 -19.48 12.42 -25.48
CA THR A 197 -20.83 12.70 -26.00
C THR A 197 -20.90 12.70 -27.53
N ASP A 198 -19.78 12.69 -28.25
CA ASP A 198 -19.75 12.67 -29.70
C ASP A 198 -20.22 11.34 -30.29
N THR A 199 -21.46 11.35 -30.80
CA THR A 199 -22.10 10.27 -31.57
C THR A 199 -21.34 9.85 -32.85
N LYS A 200 -20.33 10.60 -33.30
CA LYS A 200 -19.50 10.25 -34.46
C LYS A 200 -18.35 9.28 -34.15
N ILE A 201 -17.93 9.15 -32.89
CA ILE A 201 -16.90 8.17 -32.48
C ILE A 201 -17.56 6.79 -32.40
N LYS A 202 -17.66 6.12 -33.56
CA LYS A 202 -18.39 4.86 -33.74
C LYS A 202 -17.85 3.66 -32.94
N LYS A 203 -16.68 3.77 -32.32
CA LYS A 203 -16.12 2.77 -31.41
C LYS A 203 -15.28 3.48 -30.35
N PRO A 204 -15.72 3.61 -29.10
CA PRO A 204 -14.83 4.02 -28.02
C PRO A 204 -13.78 2.91 -27.91
N HIS A 205 -12.58 3.17 -28.42
CA HIS A 205 -11.44 2.30 -28.20
C HIS A 205 -11.14 2.38 -26.69
N ILE A 206 -11.55 1.30 -26.02
CA ILE A 206 -11.16 0.82 -24.70
C ILE A 206 -10.24 1.78 -23.93
N VAL A 207 -10.76 2.45 -22.91
CA VAL A 207 -9.92 3.10 -21.89
C VAL A 207 -9.82 2.17 -20.69
N LYS A 208 -8.98 1.15 -20.81
CA LYS A 208 -8.64 0.24 -19.70
C LYS A 208 -8.07 1.08 -18.56
N GLY A 209 -8.82 1.19 -17.46
CA GLY A 209 -8.33 1.80 -16.22
C GLY A 209 -8.29 3.35 -16.20
N ALA A 210 -9.27 4.05 -16.79
CA ALA A 210 -9.39 5.51 -16.58
C ALA A 210 -10.41 5.93 -15.51
N TYR A 211 -11.28 5.03 -15.05
CA TYR A 211 -12.31 5.40 -14.08
C TYR A 211 -11.74 5.42 -12.67
N ARG A 212 -11.88 6.54 -11.98
CA ARG A 212 -11.53 6.60 -10.57
C ARG A 212 -12.67 6.07 -9.71
N CYS A 213 -12.31 5.46 -8.60
CA CYS A 213 -13.24 5.08 -7.55
C CYS A 213 -13.99 6.32 -7.10
N THR A 214 -15.31 6.33 -7.32
CA THR A 214 -16.20 7.43 -6.95
C THR A 214 -16.26 7.68 -5.45
N LEU A 215 -15.69 6.79 -4.62
CA LEU A 215 -15.62 6.97 -3.18
C LEU A 215 -14.31 7.57 -2.70
N CYS A 216 -13.16 7.01 -3.13
CA CYS A 216 -11.89 7.47 -2.62
C CYS A 216 -11.22 8.53 -3.50
N GLY A 217 -11.69 8.75 -4.74
CA GLY A 217 -11.13 9.74 -5.67
C GLY A 217 -9.69 9.47 -6.15
N ASP A 218 -8.97 8.58 -5.48
CA ASP A 218 -7.53 8.37 -5.63
C ASP A 218 -7.18 7.13 -6.46
N ARG A 219 -8.07 6.13 -6.56
CA ARG A 219 -7.75 4.81 -7.14
C ARG A 219 -8.47 4.54 -8.45
N ILE A 220 -7.78 3.92 -9.40
CA ILE A 220 -8.36 3.46 -10.65
C ILE A 220 -9.15 2.16 -10.43
N ILE A 221 -10.35 2.07 -11.02
CA ILE A 221 -11.18 0.87 -11.04
C ILE A 221 -10.64 -0.08 -12.12
N LEU A 222 -10.25 -1.29 -11.69
CA LEU A 222 -9.77 -2.34 -12.59
C LEU A 222 -10.90 -2.86 -13.48
N GLU A 223 -10.55 -3.20 -14.73
CA GLU A 223 -11.46 -3.74 -15.75
C GLU A 223 -12.71 -2.86 -16.04
N ALA A 224 -12.65 -1.56 -15.72
CA ALA A 224 -13.70 -0.62 -16.06
C ALA A 224 -13.60 -0.17 -17.54
N ASP A 225 -14.74 -0.12 -18.23
CA ASP A 225 -14.85 0.31 -19.63
C ASP A 225 -16.03 1.27 -19.86
N GLY A 226 -16.29 1.66 -21.12
CA GLY A 226 -17.37 2.58 -21.47
C GLY A 226 -18.79 2.07 -21.23
N LYS A 227 -18.99 0.75 -21.09
CA LYS A 227 -20.29 0.12 -20.81
C LYS A 227 -20.41 -0.29 -19.34
N ASP A 228 -19.30 -0.65 -18.70
CA ASP A 228 -19.18 -1.05 -17.29
C ASP A 228 -18.10 -0.22 -16.59
N TYR A 229 -18.40 1.06 -16.36
CA TYR A 229 -17.49 2.02 -15.74
C TYR A 229 -17.12 1.71 -14.27
N LYS A 230 -17.74 0.67 -13.68
CA LYS A 230 -17.44 0.19 -12.31
C LYS A 230 -16.73 -1.17 -12.31
N GLY A 231 -16.50 -1.79 -13.48
CA GLY A 231 -15.95 -3.14 -13.59
C GLY A 231 -16.80 -4.21 -12.89
N ASN A 232 -18.12 -3.97 -12.74
CA ASN A 232 -19.01 -4.85 -11.96
C ASN A 232 -19.01 -6.29 -12.48
N SER A 233 -18.97 -6.47 -13.79
CA SER A 233 -18.93 -7.78 -14.44
C SER A 233 -17.73 -8.61 -13.99
N PHE A 234 -16.56 -7.99 -13.91
CA PHE A 234 -15.34 -8.62 -13.39
C PHE A 234 -15.44 -8.91 -11.89
N TRP A 235 -15.78 -7.91 -11.07
CA TRP A 235 -15.81 -8.05 -9.61
C TRP A 235 -16.88 -9.00 -9.12
N LYS A 236 -18.03 -9.06 -9.80
CA LYS A 236 -19.13 -9.98 -9.47
C LYS A 236 -18.68 -11.44 -9.60
N ASN A 237 -18.07 -11.81 -10.73
CA ASN A 237 -17.55 -13.16 -10.93
C ASN A 237 -16.49 -13.52 -9.87
N LEU A 238 -15.59 -12.57 -9.56
CA LEU A 238 -14.55 -12.81 -8.55
C LEU A 238 -15.14 -13.00 -7.15
N TRP A 239 -16.16 -12.22 -6.76
CA TRP A 239 -16.83 -12.36 -5.48
C TRP A 239 -17.64 -13.64 -5.36
N GLU A 240 -18.40 -14.00 -6.40
CA GLU A 240 -19.20 -15.24 -6.42
C GLU A 240 -18.29 -16.49 -6.34
N GLU A 241 -17.13 -16.48 -7.00
CA GLU A 241 -16.17 -17.59 -6.94
C GLU A 241 -15.43 -17.71 -5.60
N ASN A 242 -15.29 -16.62 -4.86
CA ASN A 242 -14.45 -16.54 -3.65
C ASN A 242 -15.25 -16.12 -2.40
N GLU A 243 -16.56 -16.29 -2.42
CA GLU A 243 -17.48 -15.85 -1.36
C GLU A 243 -16.99 -16.31 0.03
N LYS A 244 -16.50 -17.55 0.14
CA LYS A 244 -15.94 -18.16 1.36
C LYS A 244 -14.68 -17.49 1.92
N VAL A 245 -13.98 -16.68 1.12
CA VAL A 245 -12.77 -15.95 1.53
C VAL A 245 -13.14 -14.59 2.14
N PHE A 246 -14.33 -14.07 1.81
CA PHE A 246 -14.79 -12.73 2.20
C PHE A 246 -15.98 -12.72 3.18
N THR A 247 -16.56 -13.88 3.50
CA THR A 247 -17.52 -14.12 4.60
C THR A 247 -16.87 -14.81 5.78
#